data_AF-A0A8J6T733-F1
#
_entry.id   AF-A0A8J6T733-F1
#
_cell.length_a   1.000
_cell.length_b   1.000
_cell.length_c   1.000
_cell.angle_alpha   90.00
_cell.angle_beta   90.00
_cell.angle_gamma   90.00
#
_symmetry.space_group_name_H-M   'P 1'
#
loop_
_entity.id
_entity.type
_entity.pdbx_description
1 polymer ?
#
loop_
_entity_poly.entity_id
_entity_poly.type
_entity_poly.pdbx_seq_one_letter_code
_entity_poly.pdbx_strand_id
1 'polypeptide(L)'
;MKRKLFLGILGIFLVLSCAGGAWSDESNGPCTIMKPDRETRLRWIHDYEMAPRAYIDKLLDFSIMPGGSLSLLSHLQYTPSERNQASCGNCWAWAGTGAMGIALDVQENILDRLSVQFISSCNTAKTCCQGGWLSDLAEFYTTEGFTIPWSNTNADWQNGDGNCNVPCGSVATSPSYGIASIEAQTIETQGVSQAQAIANIKNVLNQNKAVWFAWFLPRGSDWDTFRSSWNTQGEAVTTNLDYGCGHTWDSGGGGHAVLCVGYNDDDPENSYWIILNSWGTSGGDRANGIFRLDMDMDYGCTFYDDGWYWSYYWQALDVSFNIGGQDIYVESSGTCNGNTPCYSTIQAAINGAISGSTIKIAGGSYGEDVSLSTSKNLTFKGGYDSTFITQSSTTTVNSLTISNGSITVDNLVLETASAQMPPTATTGSATSVTSSSATLNGTVNPNGSSTTYYFQYGTSTSYGSSTTSTSAGSGTSDVSVDASISGRSSNTTYHYRLIATNSNSAGTSYGDDQSFTTDTSEQVASIVFYNNLLCGGSSFTATLTIDGKALTSVTGVYSDCEEFDCGASLNWSLYANTGGCGILTGTGSRVYDCDCLYTYIDPIWW
;
A
#
# COMPACT_ATOMS: atom_id res chain seq x y z
N MET A 1 66.51 -37.73 -64.79
CA MET A 1 66.40 -36.29 -65.11
C MET A 1 64.92 -35.89 -65.03
N LYS A 2 64.61 -34.65 -64.59
CA LYS A 2 63.28 -34.01 -64.54
C LYS A 2 62.23 -34.55 -63.53
N ARG A 3 61.94 -33.64 -62.60
CA ARG A 3 60.91 -33.58 -61.53
C ARG A 3 59.49 -34.02 -61.96
N LYS A 4 58.72 -34.54 -61.00
CA LYS A 4 57.30 -34.21 -60.85
C LYS A 4 57.08 -33.49 -59.52
N LEU A 5 56.11 -32.59 -59.52
CA LEU A 5 55.75 -31.69 -58.41
C LEU A 5 54.70 -32.38 -57.52
N PHE A 6 54.76 -32.20 -56.20
CA PHE A 6 53.64 -32.45 -55.29
C PHE A 6 53.58 -31.30 -54.27
N LEU A 7 52.41 -30.69 -54.13
CA LEU A 7 52.13 -29.73 -53.06
C LEU A 7 51.88 -30.51 -51.77
N GLY A 8 52.51 -30.10 -50.67
CA GLY A 8 52.17 -30.54 -49.33
C GLY A 8 51.32 -29.49 -48.63
N ILE A 9 50.12 -29.87 -48.19
CA ILE A 9 49.32 -29.09 -47.23
C ILE A 9 49.69 -29.61 -45.84
N LEU A 10 50.19 -28.72 -44.98
CA LEU A 10 50.62 -29.07 -43.62
C LEU A 10 49.46 -28.87 -42.63
N GLY A 11 48.69 -29.92 -42.39
CA GLY A 11 47.70 -29.95 -41.32
C GLY A 11 48.35 -30.41 -40.00
N ILE A 12 48.54 -29.49 -39.05
CA ILE A 12 49.02 -29.82 -37.71
C ILE A 12 47.80 -30.19 -36.84
N PHE A 13 47.61 -31.49 -36.58
CA PHE A 13 46.77 -31.96 -35.49
C PHE A 13 47.59 -31.96 -34.21
N LEU A 14 47.28 -31.04 -33.29
CA LEU A 14 47.80 -31.09 -31.92
C LEU A 14 46.88 -32.00 -31.10
N VAL A 15 47.39 -33.14 -30.67
CA VAL A 15 46.69 -34.04 -29.75
C VAL A 15 47.18 -33.75 -28.33
N LEU A 16 46.29 -33.27 -27.45
CA LEU A 16 46.51 -33.32 -26.01
C LEU A 16 45.49 -34.29 -25.40
N SER A 17 46.01 -35.26 -24.66
CA SER A 17 45.25 -36.29 -23.96
C SER A 17 45.07 -35.91 -22.49
N CYS A 18 43.84 -35.92 -21.99
CA CYS A 18 43.56 -36.02 -20.55
C CYS A 18 43.44 -37.49 -20.15
N ALA A 19 43.87 -37.83 -18.93
CA ALA A 19 43.95 -39.22 -18.48
C ALA A 19 43.34 -39.42 -17.08
N GLY A 20 42.47 -40.41 -16.97
CA GLY A 20 42.24 -41.17 -15.74
C GLY A 20 41.03 -40.77 -14.89
N GLY A 21 39.99 -41.63 -14.90
CA GLY A 21 39.03 -41.66 -13.78
C GLY A 21 37.58 -42.06 -14.07
N ALA A 22 37.32 -43.20 -14.72
CA ALA A 22 36.04 -43.93 -14.64
C ALA A 22 34.70 -43.13 -14.75
N TRP A 23 34.59 -42.20 -15.70
CA TRP A 23 33.31 -41.79 -16.29
C TRP A 23 33.40 -42.15 -17.77
N SER A 24 32.35 -42.76 -18.35
CA SER A 24 32.46 -43.40 -19.67
C SER A 24 32.69 -42.40 -20.81
N ASP A 25 33.76 -42.63 -21.58
CA ASP A 25 33.95 -42.03 -22.90
C ASP A 25 32.72 -42.25 -23.80
N GLU A 26 32.23 -41.20 -24.46
CA GLU A 26 32.24 -41.13 -25.92
C GLU A 26 31.87 -39.72 -26.46
N SER A 27 32.70 -39.21 -27.38
CA SER A 27 32.45 -38.11 -28.34
C SER A 27 32.49 -36.62 -27.92
N ASN A 28 33.71 -36.08 -27.83
CA ASN A 28 34.17 -34.82 -28.48
C ASN A 28 33.14 -33.68 -28.72
N GLY A 29 32.84 -32.90 -27.68
CA GLY A 29 32.32 -31.53 -27.81
C GLY A 29 32.70 -30.70 -26.59
N PRO A 30 32.91 -29.37 -26.70
CA PRO A 30 33.13 -28.53 -25.52
C PRO A 30 31.88 -28.55 -24.63
N CYS A 31 32.03 -28.94 -23.36
CA CYS A 31 30.94 -29.16 -22.42
C CYS A 31 30.30 -27.82 -21.96
N THR A 32 29.51 -27.22 -22.85
CA THR A 32 28.71 -26.00 -22.62
C THR A 32 27.42 -26.28 -21.83
N ILE A 33 27.07 -27.55 -21.63
CA ILE A 33 25.87 -28.02 -20.93
C ILE A 33 26.25 -29.01 -19.82
N MET A 34 25.36 -29.19 -18.85
CA MET A 34 25.49 -30.21 -17.82
C MET A 34 25.19 -31.58 -18.41
N LYS A 35 26.03 -32.56 -18.06
CA LYS A 35 25.91 -33.97 -18.47
C LYS A 35 25.70 -34.89 -17.26
N PRO A 36 24.60 -34.71 -16.49
CA PRO A 36 24.30 -35.58 -15.36
C PRO A 36 24.02 -37.01 -15.83
N ASP A 37 24.48 -37.98 -15.06
CA ASP A 37 23.96 -39.34 -15.14
C ASP A 37 22.51 -39.42 -14.66
N ARG A 38 21.89 -40.60 -14.78
CA ARG A 38 20.47 -40.77 -14.43
C ARG A 38 20.21 -40.56 -12.93
N GLU A 39 21.12 -40.99 -12.06
CA GLU A 39 20.98 -40.82 -10.61
C GLU A 39 21.04 -39.33 -10.23
N THR A 40 21.99 -38.59 -10.80
CA THR A 40 22.14 -37.14 -10.60
C THR A 40 20.93 -36.37 -11.12
N ARG A 41 20.36 -36.74 -12.28
CA ARG A 41 19.10 -36.14 -12.77
C ARG A 41 17.95 -36.36 -11.80
N LEU A 42 17.73 -37.61 -11.38
CA LEU A 42 16.63 -37.94 -10.47
C LEU A 42 16.79 -37.24 -9.11
N ARG A 43 18.02 -37.07 -8.63
CA ARG A 43 18.30 -36.24 -7.45
C ARG A 43 17.89 -34.78 -7.67
N TRP A 44 18.27 -34.15 -8.79
CA TRP A 44 17.88 -32.76 -9.08
C TRP A 44 16.37 -32.56 -9.21
N ILE A 45 15.67 -33.53 -9.80
CA ILE A 45 14.20 -33.53 -9.89
C ILE A 45 13.59 -33.62 -8.49
N HIS A 46 14.07 -34.55 -7.66
CA HIS A 46 13.65 -34.70 -6.27
C HIS A 46 13.95 -33.43 -5.43
N ASP A 47 15.13 -32.82 -5.58
CA ASP A 47 15.51 -31.58 -4.90
C ASP A 47 14.57 -30.42 -5.29
N TYR A 48 14.12 -30.35 -6.55
CA TYR A 48 13.11 -29.38 -7.00
C TYR A 48 11.72 -29.66 -6.41
N GLU A 49 11.28 -30.92 -6.35
CA GLU A 49 9.98 -31.33 -5.80
C GLU A 49 9.90 -31.11 -4.28
N MET A 50 11.01 -31.29 -3.58
CA MET A 50 11.13 -31.14 -2.12
C MET A 50 11.42 -29.70 -1.66
N ALA A 51 11.90 -28.82 -2.56
CA ALA A 51 12.15 -27.42 -2.23
C ALA A 51 10.85 -26.70 -1.82
N PRO A 52 10.90 -25.80 -0.81
CA PRO A 52 9.74 -25.01 -0.41
C PRO A 52 9.26 -24.12 -1.57
N ARG A 53 7.96 -23.81 -1.58
CA ARG A 53 7.37 -22.99 -2.64
C ARG A 53 7.76 -21.53 -2.49
N ALA A 54 8.11 -20.89 -3.60
CA ALA A 54 8.40 -19.47 -3.64
C ALA A 54 7.18 -18.65 -3.16
N TYR A 55 7.43 -17.59 -2.40
CA TYR A 55 6.36 -16.69 -1.93
C TYR A 55 5.65 -16.02 -3.11
N ILE A 56 4.32 -16.13 -3.15
CA ILE A 56 3.46 -15.45 -4.12
C ILE A 56 2.75 -14.29 -3.43
N ASP A 57 3.11 -13.06 -3.81
CA ASP A 57 2.48 -11.86 -3.26
C ASP A 57 1.07 -11.69 -3.85
N LYS A 58 0.06 -11.74 -2.98
CA LYS A 58 -1.36 -11.59 -3.35
C LYS A 58 -1.75 -10.17 -3.75
N LEU A 59 -0.89 -9.17 -3.48
CA LEU A 59 -1.07 -7.80 -3.98
C LEU A 59 -0.61 -7.66 -5.44
N LEU A 60 0.20 -8.61 -5.92
CA LEU A 60 0.71 -8.70 -7.29
C LEU A 60 -0.05 -9.78 -8.08
N ASP A 61 -1.38 -9.69 -8.12
CA ASP A 61 -2.23 -10.67 -8.82
C ASP A 61 -2.23 -10.46 -10.35
N PHE A 62 -1.30 -11.13 -11.02
CA PHE A 62 -1.17 -11.14 -12.47
C PHE A 62 -2.26 -11.93 -13.21
N SER A 63 -3.21 -12.59 -12.54
CA SER A 63 -4.31 -13.28 -13.22
C SER A 63 -5.34 -12.33 -13.85
N ILE A 64 -5.26 -11.02 -13.54
CA ILE A 64 -6.22 -9.98 -13.93
C ILE A 64 -5.53 -8.74 -14.53
N MET A 65 -4.20 -8.72 -14.65
CA MET A 65 -3.45 -7.52 -15.07
C MET A 65 -3.27 -7.41 -16.59
N PRO A 66 -3.31 -6.19 -17.17
CA PRO A 66 -2.89 -5.97 -18.55
C PRO A 66 -1.37 -6.19 -18.69
N GLY A 67 -0.91 -6.47 -19.92
CA GLY A 67 0.50 -6.73 -20.22
C GLY A 67 1.42 -5.54 -19.96
N GLY A 68 2.73 -5.83 -19.88
CA GLY A 68 3.74 -4.81 -19.65
C GLY A 68 5.17 -5.33 -19.86
N SER A 69 6.15 -4.70 -19.21
CA SER A 69 7.53 -5.19 -19.23
C SER A 69 8.31 -4.85 -17.96
N LEU A 70 9.25 -5.73 -17.63
CA LEU A 70 10.15 -5.62 -16.48
C LEU A 70 11.52 -6.15 -16.85
N SER A 71 12.59 -5.50 -16.37
CA SER A 71 13.97 -5.95 -16.56
C SER A 71 14.81 -5.63 -15.32
N LEU A 72 15.39 -6.66 -14.71
CA LEU A 72 16.29 -6.58 -13.57
C LEU A 72 17.76 -6.44 -14.01
N LEU A 73 18.04 -6.23 -15.30
CA LEU A 73 19.41 -6.05 -15.81
C LEU A 73 20.13 -4.84 -15.20
N SER A 74 19.40 -3.81 -14.74
CA SER A 74 19.98 -2.67 -14.01
C SER A 74 20.51 -3.04 -12.62
N HIS A 75 20.04 -4.14 -12.03
CA HIS A 75 20.46 -4.66 -10.73
C HIS A 75 21.59 -5.70 -10.83
N LEU A 76 22.11 -5.98 -12.04
CA LEU A 76 23.14 -6.98 -12.26
C LEU A 76 24.39 -6.38 -12.89
N GLN A 77 25.49 -6.38 -12.16
CA GLN A 77 26.80 -6.05 -12.72
C GLN A 77 27.40 -7.26 -13.45
N TYR A 78 27.56 -7.17 -14.77
CA TYR A 78 28.20 -8.20 -15.59
C TYR A 78 28.77 -7.64 -16.90
N THR A 79 29.78 -8.32 -17.44
CA THR A 79 30.26 -8.09 -18.80
C THR A 79 29.77 -9.26 -19.68
N PRO A 80 28.96 -9.03 -20.74
CA PRO A 80 28.40 -10.10 -21.56
C PRO A 80 29.44 -11.08 -22.12
N SER A 81 30.58 -10.60 -22.60
CA SER A 81 31.66 -11.43 -23.17
C SER A 81 32.39 -12.29 -22.12
N GLU A 82 32.47 -11.81 -20.88
CA GLU A 82 33.12 -12.52 -19.77
C GLU A 82 32.15 -13.45 -19.04
N ARG A 83 30.83 -13.36 -19.30
CA ARG A 83 29.83 -14.28 -18.78
C ARG A 83 29.79 -15.55 -19.64
N ASN A 84 30.93 -16.26 -19.64
CA ASN A 84 31.19 -17.40 -20.53
C ASN A 84 31.81 -18.58 -19.76
N GLN A 85 31.01 -19.62 -19.49
CA GLN A 85 31.45 -20.88 -18.88
C GLN A 85 32.40 -21.70 -19.76
N ALA A 86 32.45 -21.42 -21.06
CA ALA A 86 33.17 -22.17 -22.08
C ALA A 86 32.90 -23.69 -22.00
N SER A 87 33.90 -24.55 -21.81
CA SER A 87 33.73 -26.02 -21.76
C SER A 87 33.49 -26.57 -20.35
N CYS A 88 33.02 -25.74 -19.42
CA CYS A 88 32.68 -26.16 -18.06
C CYS A 88 31.15 -26.24 -17.86
N GLY A 89 30.67 -27.36 -17.30
CA GLY A 89 29.25 -27.56 -16.95
C GLY A 89 28.83 -26.84 -15.65
N ASN A 90 29.14 -25.55 -15.47
CA ASN A 90 28.84 -24.79 -14.24
C ASN A 90 27.76 -23.71 -14.38
N CYS A 91 26.91 -23.81 -15.42
CA CYS A 91 25.81 -22.88 -15.67
C CYS A 91 24.87 -22.63 -14.48
N TRP A 92 24.64 -23.67 -13.66
CA TRP A 92 23.86 -23.59 -12.41
C TRP A 92 24.42 -22.53 -11.45
N ALA A 93 25.75 -22.47 -11.31
CA ALA A 93 26.44 -21.48 -10.51
C ALA A 93 26.39 -20.08 -11.15
N TRP A 94 26.55 -19.97 -12.47
CA TRP A 94 26.41 -18.68 -13.19
C TRP A 94 25.01 -18.06 -13.07
N ALA A 95 23.97 -18.89 -13.10
CA ALA A 95 22.60 -18.44 -12.90
C ALA A 95 22.37 -18.08 -11.43
N GLY A 96 22.77 -18.93 -10.48
CA GLY A 96 22.56 -18.69 -9.05
C GLY A 96 23.35 -17.51 -8.49
N THR A 97 24.63 -17.32 -8.84
CA THR A 97 25.38 -16.13 -8.42
C THR A 97 24.86 -14.85 -9.08
N GLY A 98 24.25 -14.95 -10.27
CA GLY A 98 23.55 -13.83 -10.89
C GLY A 98 22.26 -13.46 -10.15
N ALA A 99 21.49 -14.44 -9.68
CA ALA A 99 20.35 -14.22 -8.79
C ALA A 99 20.78 -13.59 -7.45
N MET A 100 21.87 -14.09 -6.85
CA MET A 100 22.47 -13.48 -5.65
C MET A 100 22.97 -12.06 -5.89
N GLY A 101 23.53 -11.75 -7.06
CA GLY A 101 24.01 -10.41 -7.40
C GLY A 101 22.88 -9.39 -7.51
N ILE A 102 21.76 -9.77 -8.13
CA ILE A 102 20.53 -8.96 -8.17
C ILE A 102 19.97 -8.78 -6.76
N ALA A 103 19.91 -9.85 -5.96
CA ALA A 103 19.45 -9.77 -4.58
C ALA A 103 20.35 -8.85 -3.73
N LEU A 104 21.67 -8.87 -3.95
CA LEU A 104 22.63 -8.01 -3.26
C LEU A 104 22.40 -6.53 -3.60
N ASP A 105 22.20 -6.17 -4.87
CA ASP A 105 21.89 -4.77 -5.21
C ASP A 105 20.51 -4.34 -4.67
N VAL A 106 19.49 -5.19 -4.79
CA VAL A 106 18.11 -4.89 -4.36
C VAL A 106 17.98 -4.75 -2.83
N GLN A 107 18.69 -5.56 -2.05
CA GLN A 107 18.66 -5.52 -0.58
C GLN A 107 19.64 -4.49 -0.01
N GLU A 108 20.82 -4.36 -0.62
CA GLU A 108 21.99 -3.73 0.00
C GLU A 108 22.52 -2.51 -0.75
N ASN A 109 22.05 -2.25 -1.97
CA ASN A 109 22.57 -1.22 -2.87
C ASN A 109 24.09 -1.42 -3.13
N ILE A 110 24.52 -2.68 -3.25
CA ILE A 110 25.88 -3.08 -3.62
C ILE A 110 25.84 -3.76 -4.99
N LEU A 111 26.08 -2.97 -6.04
CA LEU A 111 26.08 -3.41 -7.44
C LEU A 111 27.39 -4.10 -7.86
N ASP A 112 27.77 -5.15 -7.13
CA ASP A 112 28.96 -5.95 -7.40
C ASP A 112 28.66 -7.25 -8.15
N ARG A 113 29.53 -7.58 -9.10
CA ARG A 113 29.52 -8.89 -9.76
C ARG A 113 30.03 -9.95 -8.79
N LEU A 114 29.25 -10.98 -8.51
CA LEU A 114 29.67 -12.07 -7.62
C LEU A 114 30.54 -13.13 -8.32
N SER A 115 31.46 -13.74 -7.56
CA SER A 115 32.39 -14.74 -8.07
C SER A 115 31.75 -16.12 -8.29
N VAL A 116 31.72 -16.57 -9.55
CA VAL A 116 31.46 -17.97 -9.90
C VAL A 116 32.69 -18.85 -9.64
N GLN A 117 33.90 -18.27 -9.68
CA GLN A 117 35.14 -18.99 -9.43
C GLN A 117 35.23 -19.45 -7.97
N PHE A 118 34.70 -18.68 -7.01
CA PHE A 118 34.68 -19.06 -5.59
C PHE A 118 33.96 -20.39 -5.34
N ILE A 119 32.69 -20.50 -5.72
CA ILE A 119 31.93 -21.77 -5.61
C ILE A 119 32.55 -22.87 -6.46
N SER A 120 33.10 -22.54 -7.63
CA SER A 120 33.78 -23.51 -8.50
C SER A 120 35.06 -24.10 -7.88
N SER A 121 35.83 -23.30 -7.13
CA SER A 121 37.09 -23.72 -6.52
C SER A 121 36.95 -24.27 -5.11
N CYS A 122 35.95 -23.82 -4.34
CA CYS A 122 35.81 -24.11 -2.92
C CYS A 122 34.70 -25.11 -2.57
N ASN A 123 33.76 -25.42 -3.48
CA ASN A 123 32.76 -26.45 -3.21
C ASN A 123 33.42 -27.84 -3.16
N THR A 124 33.62 -28.36 -1.95
CA THR A 124 34.25 -29.68 -1.74
C THR A 124 33.32 -30.87 -2.03
N ALA A 125 32.01 -30.62 -2.16
CA ALA A 125 31.02 -31.64 -2.48
C ALA A 125 30.89 -31.91 -4.00
N LYS A 126 31.47 -31.06 -4.87
CA LYS A 126 31.41 -31.23 -6.34
C LYS A 126 32.67 -30.78 -7.05
N THR A 127 33.01 -31.47 -8.15
CA THR A 127 34.00 -30.95 -9.10
C THR A 127 33.37 -29.86 -9.96
N CYS A 128 34.10 -28.76 -10.18
CA CYS A 128 33.54 -27.51 -10.70
C CYS A 128 32.71 -27.60 -11.99
N CYS A 129 33.02 -28.54 -12.89
CA CYS A 129 32.38 -28.69 -14.20
C CYS A 129 31.40 -29.87 -14.33
N GLN A 130 31.09 -30.59 -13.24
CA GLN A 130 30.23 -31.80 -13.27
C GLN A 130 28.72 -31.52 -13.27
N GLY A 131 28.30 -30.25 -13.36
CA GLY A 131 26.90 -29.86 -13.17
C GLY A 131 26.53 -29.66 -11.70
N GLY A 132 25.32 -29.18 -11.49
CA GLY A 132 24.75 -28.90 -10.18
C GLY A 132 23.36 -28.27 -10.32
N TRP A 133 22.72 -28.05 -9.19
CA TRP A 133 21.37 -27.50 -9.08
C TRP A 133 21.34 -26.26 -8.19
N LEU A 134 20.19 -25.59 -8.07
CA LEU A 134 20.07 -24.44 -7.17
C LEU A 134 20.20 -24.84 -5.68
N SER A 135 19.75 -26.04 -5.31
CA SER A 135 19.95 -26.64 -3.98
C SER A 135 21.43 -26.76 -3.64
N ASP A 136 22.23 -27.27 -4.58
CA ASP A 136 23.68 -27.44 -4.46
C ASP A 136 24.42 -26.10 -4.27
N LEU A 137 23.87 -24.99 -4.77
CA LEU A 137 24.40 -23.63 -4.58
C LEU A 137 23.99 -23.07 -3.21
N ALA A 138 22.74 -23.26 -2.79
CA ALA A 138 22.27 -22.84 -1.48
C ALA A 138 23.03 -23.57 -0.36
N GLU A 139 23.27 -24.89 -0.47
CA GLU A 139 24.04 -25.68 0.50
C GLU A 139 25.48 -25.17 0.67
N PHE A 140 26.16 -24.86 -0.44
CA PHE A 140 27.52 -24.28 -0.41
C PHE A 140 27.54 -22.96 0.34
N TYR A 141 26.69 -22.00 -0.03
CA TYR A 141 26.67 -20.68 0.59
C TYR A 141 26.09 -20.67 2.02
N THR A 142 25.24 -21.63 2.38
CA THR A 142 24.87 -21.90 3.79
C THR A 142 26.08 -22.34 4.60
N THR A 143 26.96 -23.15 4.01
CA THR A 143 28.15 -23.71 4.68
C THR A 143 29.28 -22.67 4.83
N GLU A 144 29.57 -21.91 3.77
CA GLU A 144 30.59 -20.85 3.82
C GLU A 144 30.13 -19.63 4.62
N GLY A 145 28.83 -19.29 4.58
CA GLY A 145 28.26 -18.13 5.28
C GLY A 145 28.58 -16.76 4.66
N PHE A 146 29.25 -16.71 3.51
CA PHE A 146 29.52 -15.48 2.77
C PHE A 146 29.69 -15.74 1.26
N THR A 147 29.56 -14.67 0.46
CA THR A 147 29.98 -14.63 -0.95
C THR A 147 31.04 -13.55 -1.15
N ILE A 148 31.66 -13.50 -2.34
CA ILE A 148 32.77 -12.58 -2.65
C ILE A 148 32.57 -11.91 -4.02
N PRO A 149 33.02 -10.66 -4.20
CA PRO A 149 33.00 -10.01 -5.50
C PRO A 149 34.07 -10.58 -6.44
N TRP A 150 33.76 -10.53 -7.73
CA TRP A 150 34.59 -10.95 -8.85
C TRP A 150 35.94 -10.22 -8.91
N SER A 151 36.02 -9.00 -8.34
CA SER A 151 37.24 -8.19 -8.28
C SER A 151 38.30 -8.71 -7.32
N ASN A 152 37.97 -9.69 -6.47
CA ASN A 152 38.96 -10.30 -5.58
C ASN A 152 40.02 -11.08 -6.37
N THR A 153 41.24 -11.16 -5.84
CA THR A 153 42.33 -11.91 -6.47
C THR A 153 41.95 -13.37 -6.71
N ASN A 154 42.03 -13.81 -7.97
CA ASN A 154 41.62 -15.14 -8.46
C ASN A 154 40.12 -15.48 -8.26
N ALA A 155 39.26 -14.48 -8.06
CA ALA A 155 37.82 -14.64 -8.00
C ALA A 155 37.12 -14.41 -9.37
N ASP A 156 37.88 -14.01 -10.38
CA ASP A 156 37.47 -14.00 -11.78
C ASP A 156 37.39 -15.43 -12.34
N TRP A 157 36.56 -15.65 -13.36
CA TRP A 157 36.41 -16.97 -13.97
C TRP A 157 37.62 -17.36 -14.82
N GLN A 158 38.37 -18.35 -14.36
CA GLN A 158 39.58 -18.86 -15.02
C GLN A 158 39.43 -20.31 -15.51
N ASN A 159 38.48 -21.09 -14.97
CA ASN A 159 38.30 -22.51 -15.31
C ASN A 159 37.41 -22.81 -16.53
N GLY A 160 37.37 -21.90 -17.50
CA GLY A 160 36.70 -22.12 -18.78
C GLY A 160 37.28 -23.27 -19.62
N ASP A 161 38.48 -23.75 -19.28
CA ASP A 161 39.13 -24.93 -19.87
C ASP A 161 38.54 -26.26 -19.41
N GLY A 162 37.71 -26.26 -18.37
CA GLY A 162 37.09 -27.47 -17.80
C GLY A 162 37.95 -28.22 -16.78
N ASN A 163 39.19 -27.79 -16.52
CA ASN A 163 40.15 -28.57 -15.73
C ASN A 163 40.08 -28.31 -14.20
N CYS A 164 39.29 -27.35 -13.73
CA CYS A 164 39.14 -27.01 -12.30
C CYS A 164 40.46 -26.74 -11.53
N ASN A 165 41.47 -26.23 -12.22
CA ASN A 165 42.83 -26.06 -11.71
C ASN A 165 43.04 -24.93 -10.68
N VAL A 166 42.07 -24.04 -10.43
CA VAL A 166 42.23 -22.93 -9.46
C VAL A 166 41.96 -23.45 -8.05
N PRO A 167 42.96 -23.52 -7.14
CA PRO A 167 42.74 -24.05 -5.79
C PRO A 167 41.97 -23.05 -4.93
N CYS A 168 41.03 -23.52 -4.10
CA CYS A 168 40.24 -22.68 -3.19
C CYS A 168 41.09 -21.68 -2.39
N GLY A 169 42.17 -22.14 -1.75
CA GLY A 169 43.06 -21.31 -0.94
C GLY A 169 43.87 -20.26 -1.71
N SER A 170 43.73 -20.17 -3.04
CA SER A 170 44.29 -19.09 -3.86
C SER A 170 43.29 -17.97 -4.16
N VAL A 171 41.99 -18.20 -3.93
CA VAL A 171 40.91 -17.23 -4.13
C VAL A 171 40.83 -16.33 -2.90
N ALA A 172 41.01 -15.02 -3.07
CA ALA A 172 40.95 -14.07 -1.97
C ALA A 172 39.51 -13.88 -1.47
N THR A 173 39.30 -14.00 -0.16
CA THR A 173 37.96 -13.90 0.48
C THR A 173 37.67 -12.54 1.11
N SER A 174 38.45 -11.51 0.77
CA SER A 174 38.29 -10.15 1.29
C SER A 174 38.41 -9.11 0.17
N PRO A 175 37.44 -8.19 0.02
CA PRO A 175 36.16 -8.11 0.76
C PRO A 175 35.25 -9.33 0.55
N SER A 176 34.27 -9.49 1.43
CA SER A 176 33.24 -10.54 1.40
C SER A 176 31.91 -10.01 1.94
N TYR A 177 30.83 -10.63 1.50
CA TYR A 177 29.45 -10.28 1.85
C TYR A 177 28.81 -11.43 2.62
N GLY A 178 28.60 -11.24 3.92
CA GLY A 178 28.01 -12.25 4.79
C GLY A 178 26.58 -12.61 4.39
N ILE A 179 26.22 -13.87 4.52
CA ILE A 179 24.90 -14.43 4.19
C ILE A 179 24.23 -14.86 5.50
N ALA A 180 23.05 -14.32 5.77
CA ALA A 180 22.25 -14.66 6.94
C ALA A 180 21.47 -15.96 6.73
N SER A 181 20.90 -16.11 5.53
CA SER A 181 20.16 -17.30 5.08
C SER A 181 20.19 -17.37 3.56
N ILE A 182 20.08 -18.58 3.02
CA ILE A 182 19.95 -18.83 1.59
C ILE A 182 19.20 -20.14 1.37
N GLU A 183 18.13 -20.11 0.58
CA GLU A 183 17.30 -21.28 0.29
C GLU A 183 16.85 -21.31 -1.18
N ALA A 184 16.89 -22.48 -1.80
CA ALA A 184 16.33 -22.70 -3.12
C ALA A 184 14.81 -22.92 -3.00
N GLN A 185 14.00 -22.14 -3.72
CA GLN A 185 12.54 -22.20 -3.68
C GLN A 185 11.96 -22.54 -5.05
N THR A 186 10.93 -23.38 -5.09
CA THR A 186 10.29 -23.81 -6.33
C THR A 186 9.10 -22.93 -6.70
N ILE A 187 9.11 -22.41 -7.94
CA ILE A 187 7.98 -21.66 -8.52
C ILE A 187 7.02 -22.66 -9.15
N GLU A 188 5.77 -22.64 -8.70
CA GLU A 188 4.75 -23.56 -9.21
C GLU A 188 4.40 -23.24 -10.67
N THR A 189 4.77 -24.16 -11.55
CA THR A 189 4.65 -24.04 -13.01
C THR A 189 4.21 -25.36 -13.65
N GLN A 190 4.67 -26.49 -13.10
CA GLN A 190 4.24 -27.83 -13.46
C GLN A 190 2.85 -28.15 -12.89
N GLY A 191 1.98 -28.80 -13.67
CA GLY A 191 0.65 -29.24 -13.24
C GLY A 191 -0.42 -28.15 -13.09
N VAL A 192 -0.07 -26.88 -13.36
CA VAL A 192 -1.00 -25.74 -13.41
C VAL A 192 -1.27 -25.32 -14.86
N SER A 193 -2.21 -24.39 -15.08
CA SER A 193 -2.42 -23.81 -16.42
C SER A 193 -1.24 -22.92 -16.83
N GLN A 194 -1.00 -22.79 -18.15
CA GLN A 194 0.03 -21.89 -18.71
C GLN A 194 -0.12 -20.45 -18.17
N ALA A 195 -1.34 -19.90 -18.13
CA ALA A 195 -1.60 -18.59 -17.55
C ALA A 195 -1.20 -18.48 -16.06
N GLN A 196 -1.42 -19.54 -15.27
CA GLN A 196 -1.00 -19.57 -13.87
C GLN A 196 0.53 -19.71 -13.73
N ALA A 197 1.18 -20.51 -14.57
CA ALA A 197 2.64 -20.64 -14.59
C ALA A 197 3.30 -19.28 -14.92
N ILE A 198 2.80 -18.59 -15.96
CA ILE A 198 3.22 -17.23 -16.33
C ILE A 198 2.99 -16.26 -15.17
N ALA A 199 1.80 -16.25 -14.57
CA ALA A 199 1.48 -15.37 -13.44
C ALA A 199 2.40 -15.60 -12.24
N ASN A 200 2.72 -16.85 -11.91
CA ASN A 200 3.62 -17.20 -10.81
C ASN A 200 5.07 -16.73 -11.07
N ILE A 201 5.58 -16.88 -12.30
CA ILE A 201 6.92 -16.39 -12.66
C ILE A 201 6.96 -14.85 -12.66
N LYS A 202 5.94 -14.18 -13.23
CA LYS A 202 5.81 -12.71 -13.16
C LYS A 202 5.73 -12.21 -11.72
N ASN A 203 5.04 -12.91 -10.84
CA ASN A 203 4.92 -12.54 -9.43
C ASN A 203 6.28 -12.48 -8.74
N VAL A 204 7.12 -13.50 -8.92
CA VAL A 204 8.49 -13.52 -8.35
C VAL A 204 9.36 -12.42 -8.96
N LEU A 205 9.32 -12.22 -10.29
CA LEU A 205 10.09 -11.17 -10.96
C LEU A 205 9.71 -9.75 -10.49
N ASN A 206 8.42 -9.50 -10.22
CA ASN A 206 7.94 -8.20 -9.71
C ASN A 206 8.22 -7.98 -8.21
N GLN A 207 8.66 -9.00 -7.48
CA GLN A 207 9.29 -8.84 -6.16
C GLN A 207 10.78 -8.44 -6.27
N ASN A 208 11.26 -8.07 -7.48
CA ASN A 208 12.66 -7.84 -7.83
C ASN A 208 13.59 -9.05 -7.59
N LYS A 209 13.02 -10.27 -7.57
CA LYS A 209 13.78 -11.53 -7.50
C LYS A 209 13.96 -12.10 -8.89
N ALA A 210 15.21 -12.24 -9.34
CA ALA A 210 15.50 -12.94 -10.58
C ALA A 210 15.24 -14.44 -10.45
N VAL A 211 14.79 -15.06 -11.54
CA VAL A 211 14.33 -16.45 -11.55
C VAL A 211 15.39 -17.35 -12.17
N TRP A 212 15.83 -18.36 -11.43
CA TRP A 212 16.70 -19.41 -11.90
C TRP A 212 15.88 -20.40 -12.71
N PHE A 213 16.14 -20.49 -14.02
CA PHE A 213 15.45 -21.39 -14.92
C PHE A 213 16.42 -22.48 -15.39
N ALA A 214 16.03 -23.74 -15.26
CA ALA A 214 16.75 -24.86 -15.82
C ALA A 214 15.84 -25.75 -16.65
N TRP A 215 16.44 -26.39 -17.65
CA TRP A 215 15.73 -27.36 -18.49
C TRP A 215 16.62 -28.53 -18.88
N PHE A 216 15.96 -29.63 -19.21
CA PHE A 216 16.57 -30.76 -19.88
C PHE A 216 16.16 -30.79 -21.35
N LEU A 217 17.11 -31.14 -22.22
CA LEU A 217 16.80 -31.64 -23.56
C LEU A 217 17.33 -33.08 -23.66
N PRO A 218 16.46 -34.05 -24.01
CA PRO A 218 16.77 -35.47 -23.85
C PRO A 218 17.71 -36.03 -24.92
N ARG A 219 17.90 -35.33 -26.06
CA ARG A 219 18.73 -35.82 -27.16
C ARG A 219 19.84 -34.86 -27.57
N GLY A 220 20.89 -35.42 -28.16
CA GLY A 220 21.97 -34.63 -28.79
C GLY A 220 21.48 -33.68 -29.88
N SER A 221 20.53 -34.13 -30.71
CA SER A 221 19.89 -33.32 -31.77
C SER A 221 19.14 -32.10 -31.27
N ASP A 222 18.60 -32.20 -30.06
CA ASP A 222 17.79 -31.17 -29.44
C ASP A 222 18.75 -30.07 -28.93
N TRP A 223 19.90 -30.48 -28.36
CA TRP A 223 21.02 -29.57 -28.05
C TRP A 223 21.70 -28.96 -29.28
N ASP A 224 21.76 -29.67 -30.41
CA ASP A 224 22.24 -29.10 -31.68
C ASP A 224 21.31 -27.99 -32.18
N THR A 225 19.99 -28.17 -32.02
CA THR A 225 18.97 -27.18 -32.36
C THR A 225 19.13 -25.91 -31.51
N PHE A 226 19.25 -26.05 -30.17
CA PHE A 226 19.50 -24.90 -29.29
C PHE A 226 20.82 -24.18 -29.62
N ARG A 227 21.92 -24.94 -29.78
CA ARG A 227 23.23 -24.37 -30.13
C ARG A 227 23.23 -23.68 -31.49
N SER A 228 22.46 -24.18 -32.46
CA SER A 228 22.29 -23.53 -33.76
C SER A 228 21.58 -22.18 -33.60
N SER A 229 20.46 -22.12 -32.86
CA SER A 229 19.76 -20.87 -32.56
C SER A 229 20.67 -19.86 -31.84
N TRP A 230 21.37 -20.28 -30.79
CA TRP A 230 22.29 -19.42 -30.05
C TRP A 230 23.36 -18.80 -30.95
N ASN A 231 23.97 -19.60 -31.82
CA ASN A 231 25.10 -19.21 -32.67
C ASN A 231 24.73 -18.50 -33.98
N THR A 232 23.46 -18.42 -34.36
CA THR A 232 23.04 -17.90 -35.69
C THR A 232 21.88 -16.90 -35.66
N GLN A 233 21.18 -16.78 -34.53
CA GLN A 233 20.06 -15.85 -34.35
C GLN A 233 20.46 -14.73 -33.39
N GLY A 234 20.00 -13.51 -33.64
CA GLY A 234 20.22 -12.37 -32.75
C GLY A 234 19.28 -12.35 -31.54
N GLU A 235 19.56 -11.48 -30.57
CA GLU A 235 18.81 -11.38 -29.29
C GLU A 235 17.31 -11.10 -29.44
N ALA A 236 16.91 -10.47 -30.54
CA ALA A 236 15.52 -10.13 -30.81
C ALA A 236 14.65 -11.34 -31.21
N VAL A 237 15.25 -12.49 -31.55
CA VAL A 237 14.52 -13.69 -31.97
C VAL A 237 14.09 -14.50 -30.74
N THR A 238 12.78 -14.73 -30.64
CA THR A 238 12.17 -15.58 -29.62
C THR A 238 12.53 -17.05 -29.88
N THR A 239 12.99 -17.73 -28.84
CA THR A 239 13.36 -19.15 -28.84
C THR A 239 12.29 -19.92 -28.09
N ASN A 240 11.65 -20.88 -28.75
CA ASN A 240 10.79 -21.88 -28.12
C ASN A 240 11.60 -23.17 -27.90
N LEU A 241 11.41 -23.87 -26.79
CA LEU A 241 12.18 -25.07 -26.40
C LEU A 241 11.41 -26.38 -26.59
N ASP A 242 10.16 -26.33 -27.07
CA ASP A 242 9.20 -27.43 -27.02
C ASP A 242 9.51 -28.55 -28.02
N TYR A 243 10.47 -28.34 -28.93
CA TYR A 243 10.94 -29.37 -29.86
C TYR A 243 11.60 -30.59 -29.16
N GLY A 244 11.92 -30.49 -27.87
CA GLY A 244 12.37 -31.60 -27.04
C GLY A 244 11.26 -32.39 -26.34
N CYS A 245 10.00 -31.96 -26.42
CA CYS A 245 8.90 -32.59 -25.68
C CYS A 245 8.51 -33.97 -26.26
N GLY A 246 8.16 -34.90 -25.38
CA GLY A 246 7.82 -36.28 -25.74
C GLY A 246 9.01 -37.15 -26.14
N HIS A 247 10.23 -36.61 -26.21
CA HIS A 247 11.42 -37.35 -26.62
C HIS A 247 11.96 -38.26 -25.51
N THR A 248 12.47 -39.42 -25.91
CA THR A 248 13.23 -40.34 -25.06
C THR A 248 14.68 -39.89 -24.91
N TRP A 249 15.21 -39.99 -23.69
CA TRP A 249 16.59 -39.69 -23.33
C TRP A 249 17.61 -40.57 -24.08
N ASP A 250 18.68 -39.95 -24.60
CA ASP A 250 19.84 -40.62 -25.19
C ASP A 250 21.17 -40.13 -24.57
N SER A 251 22.31 -40.69 -25.00
CA SER A 251 23.64 -40.29 -24.51
C SER A 251 24.02 -38.82 -24.84
N GLY A 252 23.37 -38.25 -25.86
CA GLY A 252 23.45 -36.84 -26.23
C GLY A 252 22.61 -35.91 -25.34
N GLY A 253 21.67 -36.43 -24.54
CA GLY A 253 20.87 -35.66 -23.59
C GLY A 253 21.71 -34.88 -22.56
N GLY A 254 21.10 -33.85 -21.95
CA GLY A 254 21.77 -32.98 -20.99
C GLY A 254 20.83 -31.93 -20.40
N GLY A 255 21.36 -31.11 -19.49
CA GLY A 255 20.63 -29.99 -18.88
C GLY A 255 21.40 -28.68 -18.96
N HIS A 256 20.69 -27.56 -18.88
CA HIS A 256 21.30 -26.22 -18.80
C HIS A 256 20.51 -25.35 -17.82
N ALA A 257 21.17 -24.33 -17.27
CA ALA A 257 20.60 -23.41 -16.30
C ALA A 257 20.97 -21.96 -16.63
N VAL A 258 20.01 -21.06 -16.55
CA VAL A 258 20.09 -19.66 -16.99
C VAL A 258 19.34 -18.76 -16.02
N LEU A 259 19.54 -17.45 -16.14
CA LEU A 259 18.89 -16.47 -15.29
C LEU A 259 17.79 -15.74 -16.08
N CYS A 260 16.54 -15.97 -15.73
CA CYS A 260 15.43 -15.14 -16.16
C CYS A 260 15.45 -13.84 -15.34
N VAL A 261 15.69 -12.72 -16.03
CA VAL A 261 15.87 -11.38 -15.43
C VAL A 261 14.70 -10.45 -15.73
N GLY A 262 13.62 -10.93 -16.34
CA GLY A 262 12.48 -10.08 -16.71
C GLY A 262 11.61 -10.66 -17.81
N TYR A 263 10.72 -9.83 -18.34
CA TYR A 263 9.79 -10.19 -19.40
C TYR A 263 9.35 -8.96 -20.21
N ASN A 264 8.74 -9.23 -21.37
CA ASN A 264 7.91 -8.28 -22.10
C ASN A 264 6.67 -9.03 -22.63
N ASP A 265 5.50 -8.49 -22.33
CA ASP A 265 4.20 -8.88 -22.90
C ASP A 265 3.37 -7.66 -23.30
N ASP A 266 4.04 -6.57 -23.72
CA ASP A 266 3.40 -5.40 -24.33
C ASP A 266 2.67 -5.78 -25.63
N ASP A 267 3.17 -6.81 -26.32
CA ASP A 267 2.48 -7.54 -27.39
C ASP A 267 2.25 -8.99 -26.93
N PRO A 268 1.01 -9.37 -26.54
CA PRO A 268 0.69 -10.72 -26.08
C PRO A 268 0.97 -11.81 -27.13
N GLU A 269 0.85 -11.51 -28.43
CA GLU A 269 1.11 -12.50 -29.51
C GLU A 269 2.61 -12.76 -29.72
N ASN A 270 3.49 -11.94 -29.11
CA ASN A 270 4.94 -12.05 -29.19
C ASN A 270 5.60 -11.91 -27.80
N SER A 271 4.92 -12.38 -26.75
CA SER A 271 5.38 -12.24 -25.37
C SER A 271 6.58 -13.15 -25.06
N TYR A 272 7.52 -12.65 -24.24
CA TYR A 272 8.77 -13.36 -23.96
C TYR A 272 9.35 -13.10 -22.57
N TRP A 273 10.11 -14.07 -22.07
CA TRP A 273 11.03 -13.92 -20.95
C TRP A 273 12.39 -13.40 -21.42
N ILE A 274 13.01 -12.52 -20.63
CA ILE A 274 14.37 -12.03 -20.86
C ILE A 274 15.33 -12.99 -20.15
N ILE A 275 16.05 -13.81 -20.91
CA ILE A 275 16.93 -14.85 -20.37
C ILE A 275 18.40 -14.50 -20.60
N LEU A 276 19.16 -14.38 -19.50
CA LEU A 276 20.60 -14.17 -19.52
C LEU A 276 21.34 -15.51 -19.45
N ASN A 277 22.06 -15.84 -20.52
CA ASN A 277 22.81 -17.08 -20.67
C ASN A 277 24.23 -16.95 -20.06
N SER A 278 25.02 -18.03 -20.09
CA SER A 278 26.42 -18.09 -19.63
C SER A 278 27.39 -18.53 -20.72
N TRP A 279 27.09 -18.23 -21.99
CA TRP A 279 27.87 -18.64 -23.18
C TRP A 279 28.52 -17.46 -23.94
N GLY A 280 28.75 -16.34 -23.25
CA GLY A 280 29.32 -15.13 -23.86
C GLY A 280 28.37 -14.43 -24.84
N THR A 281 28.93 -13.79 -25.87
CA THR A 281 28.19 -12.94 -26.84
C THR A 281 27.98 -13.56 -28.23
N SER A 282 28.30 -14.85 -28.40
CA SER A 282 28.23 -15.54 -29.72
C SER A 282 28.87 -14.73 -30.87
N GLY A 283 30.13 -14.32 -30.71
CA GLY A 283 30.84 -13.54 -31.75
C GLY A 283 30.35 -12.11 -31.95
N GLY A 284 29.32 -11.67 -31.23
CA GLY A 284 28.73 -10.32 -31.31
C GLY A 284 27.22 -10.33 -31.54
N ASP A 285 26.65 -11.43 -32.04
CA ASP A 285 25.22 -11.54 -32.36
C ASP A 285 24.32 -11.54 -31.11
N ARG A 286 24.89 -11.86 -29.94
CA ARG A 286 24.27 -11.78 -28.62
C ARG A 286 24.97 -10.69 -27.79
N ALA A 287 24.80 -9.42 -28.18
CA ALA A 287 25.55 -8.29 -27.61
C ALA A 287 25.46 -8.15 -26.07
N ASN A 288 24.30 -8.45 -25.49
CA ASN A 288 24.04 -8.47 -24.04
C ASN A 288 24.15 -9.90 -23.44
N GLY A 289 24.42 -10.92 -24.25
CA GLY A 289 24.47 -12.32 -23.81
C GLY A 289 23.09 -12.91 -23.49
N ILE A 290 22.02 -12.32 -24.03
CA ILE A 290 20.63 -12.72 -23.74
C ILE A 290 19.96 -13.45 -24.91
N PHE A 291 18.91 -14.20 -24.60
CA PHE A 291 17.90 -14.60 -25.57
C PHE A 291 16.50 -14.35 -25.02
N ARG A 292 15.54 -14.21 -25.94
CA ARG A 292 14.12 -14.17 -25.62
C ARG A 292 13.61 -15.61 -25.59
N LEU A 293 13.09 -16.07 -24.46
CA LEU A 293 12.41 -17.35 -24.35
C LEU A 293 10.91 -17.11 -24.53
N ASP A 294 10.30 -17.92 -25.40
CA ASP A 294 8.86 -17.89 -25.67
C ASP A 294 8.04 -17.99 -24.37
N MET A 295 7.10 -17.08 -24.14
CA MET A 295 6.23 -17.13 -22.97
C MET A 295 5.07 -18.11 -23.17
N ASP A 296 4.69 -18.41 -24.42
CA ASP A 296 3.64 -19.36 -24.78
C ASP A 296 4.15 -20.81 -24.92
N MET A 297 5.35 -21.09 -24.40
CA MET A 297 5.95 -22.42 -24.32
C MET A 297 5.10 -23.45 -23.56
N ASP A 298 5.31 -24.73 -23.83
CA ASP A 298 4.64 -25.83 -23.13
C ASP A 298 5.21 -26.05 -21.73
N TYR A 299 4.68 -25.35 -20.73
CA TYR A 299 4.99 -25.60 -19.31
C TYR A 299 4.68 -27.05 -18.85
N GLY A 300 3.89 -27.79 -19.63
CA GLY A 300 3.60 -29.21 -19.45
C GLY A 300 4.59 -30.16 -20.16
N CYS A 301 5.65 -29.63 -20.79
CA CYS A 301 6.62 -30.42 -21.54
C CYS A 301 7.29 -31.48 -20.66
N THR A 302 7.40 -32.69 -21.21
CA THR A 302 8.02 -33.85 -20.53
C THR A 302 8.98 -34.59 -21.46
N PHE A 303 9.91 -35.35 -20.87
CA PHE A 303 10.77 -36.31 -21.54
C PHE A 303 10.67 -37.70 -20.90
N TYR A 304 11.08 -38.74 -21.62
CA TYR A 304 11.04 -40.13 -21.14
C TYR A 304 12.44 -40.69 -20.81
N ASP A 305 12.62 -41.23 -19.61
CA ASP A 305 13.86 -41.81 -19.07
C ASP A 305 13.55 -42.94 -18.06
N ASP A 306 13.02 -44.07 -18.53
CA ASP A 306 12.39 -45.12 -17.69
C ASP A 306 11.28 -44.58 -16.77
N GLY A 307 10.56 -43.57 -17.25
CA GLY A 307 9.55 -42.78 -16.55
C GLY A 307 9.34 -41.46 -17.29
N TRP A 308 8.21 -40.80 -17.07
CA TRP A 308 7.96 -39.45 -17.61
C TRP A 308 8.34 -38.40 -16.57
N TYR A 309 9.15 -37.43 -16.97
CA TYR A 309 9.63 -36.34 -16.13
C TYR A 309 9.43 -35.01 -16.84
N TRP A 310 9.20 -33.94 -16.08
CA TRP A 310 9.09 -32.59 -16.64
C TRP A 310 10.41 -32.14 -17.28
N SER A 311 10.33 -31.34 -18.34
CA SER A 311 11.51 -30.78 -19.01
C SER A 311 11.96 -29.44 -18.41
N TYR A 312 11.06 -28.71 -17.73
CA TYR A 312 11.24 -27.31 -17.33
C TYR A 312 11.11 -27.10 -15.82
N TYR A 313 12.08 -26.40 -15.24
CA TYR A 313 12.24 -26.22 -13.80
C TYR A 313 12.49 -24.75 -13.48
N TRP A 314 11.51 -24.11 -12.83
CA TRP A 314 11.53 -22.70 -12.48
C TRP A 314 11.70 -22.53 -10.96
N GLN A 315 12.79 -21.90 -10.54
CA GLN A 315 13.12 -21.70 -9.12
C GLN A 315 13.50 -20.25 -8.82
N ALA A 316 13.31 -19.84 -7.57
CA ALA A 316 13.81 -18.60 -7.00
C ALA A 316 14.88 -18.93 -5.95
N LEU A 317 15.72 -17.94 -5.64
CA LEU A 317 16.68 -18.05 -4.53
C LEU A 317 16.27 -17.05 -3.45
N ASP A 318 15.93 -17.54 -2.27
CA ASP A 318 15.60 -16.71 -1.12
C ASP A 318 16.85 -16.53 -0.26
N VAL A 319 17.65 -15.54 -0.65
CA VAL A 319 18.88 -15.14 0.04
C VAL A 319 18.63 -13.87 0.85
N SER A 320 19.17 -13.82 2.06
CA SER A 320 19.26 -12.61 2.88
C SER A 320 20.72 -12.38 3.27
N PHE A 321 21.23 -11.17 3.05
CA PHE A 321 22.58 -10.81 3.44
C PHE A 321 22.66 -10.31 4.88
N ASN A 322 23.82 -10.52 5.51
CA ASN A 322 24.24 -9.88 6.75
C ASN A 322 25.66 -9.38 6.52
N ILE A 323 25.79 -8.20 5.89
CA ILE A 323 27.09 -7.67 5.45
C ILE A 323 27.90 -7.05 6.60
N GLY A 324 27.58 -7.37 7.86
CA GLY A 324 28.21 -6.73 9.02
C GLY A 324 27.89 -5.24 9.06
N GLY A 325 26.63 -4.91 9.26
CA GLY A 325 26.20 -3.52 9.29
C GLY A 325 26.92 -2.72 10.38
N GLN A 326 27.34 -1.51 10.02
CA GLN A 326 27.97 -0.57 10.93
C GLN A 326 27.04 -0.16 12.09
N ASP A 327 27.63 0.10 13.26
CA ASP A 327 26.99 0.88 14.31
C ASP A 327 26.80 2.32 13.79
N ILE A 328 25.56 2.81 13.81
CA ILE A 328 25.19 4.17 13.43
C ILE A 328 24.66 4.86 14.67
N TYR A 329 25.06 6.11 14.89
CA TYR A 329 24.75 6.84 16.11
C TYR A 329 23.77 7.97 15.84
N VAL A 330 22.79 8.14 16.73
CA VAL A 330 21.77 9.20 16.61
C VAL A 330 21.65 9.95 17.94
N GLU A 331 21.90 11.26 17.88
CA GLU A 331 21.79 12.20 19.00
C GLU A 331 21.27 13.54 18.46
N SER A 332 20.27 14.16 19.09
CA SER A 332 19.61 15.36 18.54
C SER A 332 20.54 16.56 18.30
N SER A 333 21.70 16.61 18.98
CA SER A 333 22.77 17.61 18.76
C SER A 333 23.66 17.33 17.55
N GLY A 334 23.60 16.12 16.96
CA GLY A 334 24.48 15.67 15.88
C GLY A 334 25.93 15.45 16.30
N THR A 335 26.22 15.30 17.61
CA THR A 335 27.59 15.13 18.12
C THR A 335 27.98 13.68 18.38
N CYS A 336 27.05 12.84 18.83
CA CYS A 336 27.20 11.43 19.18
C CYS A 336 28.46 11.08 20.01
N ASN A 337 28.93 12.02 20.85
CA ASN A 337 30.22 11.91 21.56
C ASN A 337 31.43 11.56 20.66
N GLY A 338 31.42 12.02 19.40
CA GLY A 338 32.49 11.77 18.43
C GLY A 338 32.44 10.41 17.73
N ASN A 339 31.45 9.56 18.03
CA ASN A 339 31.21 8.33 17.27
C ASN A 339 30.77 8.67 15.83
N THR A 340 31.12 7.81 14.86
CA THR A 340 30.76 8.00 13.45
C THR A 340 30.34 6.67 12.81
N PRO A 341 29.39 6.68 11.85
CA PRO A 341 28.60 7.84 11.39
C PRO A 341 27.58 8.30 12.44
N CYS A 342 27.38 9.63 12.52
CA CYS A 342 26.46 10.29 13.46
C CYS A 342 25.42 11.10 12.70
N TYR A 343 24.16 11.04 13.14
CA TYR A 343 23.04 11.77 12.58
C TYR A 343 22.25 12.48 13.68
N SER A 344 21.62 13.61 13.34
CA SER A 344 20.72 14.35 14.24
C SER A 344 19.27 13.82 14.25
N THR A 345 18.91 12.96 13.29
CA THR A 345 17.58 12.35 13.16
C THR A 345 17.69 10.86 12.80
N ILE A 346 16.69 10.09 13.20
CA ILE A 346 16.60 8.64 12.94
C ILE A 346 16.36 8.39 11.45
N GLN A 347 15.52 9.19 10.78
CA GLN A 347 15.31 9.03 9.33
C GLN A 347 16.59 9.25 8.51
N ALA A 348 17.46 10.20 8.90
CA ALA A 348 18.73 10.41 8.20
C ALA A 348 19.70 9.22 8.41
N ALA A 349 19.69 8.61 9.60
CA ALA A 349 20.45 7.40 9.88
C ALA A 349 19.95 6.19 9.05
N ILE A 350 18.64 6.00 8.90
CA ILE A 350 18.06 4.96 8.03
C ILE A 350 18.49 5.14 6.57
N ASN A 351 18.47 6.38 6.08
CA ASN A 351 18.85 6.69 4.71
C ASN A 351 20.33 6.36 4.45
N GLY A 352 21.21 6.63 5.42
CA GLY A 352 22.63 6.29 5.37
C GLY A 352 23.01 4.86 5.81
N ALA A 353 22.05 4.06 6.28
CA ALA A 353 22.29 2.69 6.72
C ALA A 353 22.39 1.69 5.55
N ILE A 354 23.11 0.60 5.77
CA ILE A 354 23.02 -0.64 4.98
C ILE A 354 22.27 -1.70 5.80
N SER A 355 21.87 -2.84 5.21
CA SER A 355 21.27 -3.91 6.02
C SER A 355 22.27 -4.47 7.03
N GLY A 356 21.75 -5.04 8.11
CA GLY A 356 22.48 -5.41 9.30
C GLY A 356 22.86 -4.23 10.22
N SER A 357 22.72 -2.96 9.81
CA SER A 357 23.17 -1.82 10.63
C SER A 357 22.41 -1.72 11.95
N THR A 358 23.16 -1.47 13.02
CA THR A 358 22.60 -1.16 14.34
C THR A 358 22.55 0.35 14.53
N ILE A 359 21.36 0.93 14.48
CA ILE A 359 21.14 2.34 14.80
C ILE A 359 20.97 2.48 16.32
N LYS A 360 22.02 2.97 16.98
CA LYS A 360 22.06 3.30 18.40
C LYS A 360 21.56 4.73 18.58
N ILE A 361 20.48 4.90 19.34
CA ILE A 361 19.78 6.18 19.49
C ILE A 361 19.84 6.62 20.96
N ALA A 362 20.24 7.87 21.19
CA ALA A 362 20.22 8.48 22.52
C ALA A 362 18.79 8.51 23.11
N GLY A 363 18.67 8.42 24.42
CA GLY A 363 17.39 8.53 25.12
C GLY A 363 16.73 9.89 24.96
N GLY A 364 15.40 9.92 24.79
CA GLY A 364 14.62 11.15 24.60
C GLY A 364 13.49 11.01 23.57
N SER A 365 12.74 12.09 23.34
CA SER A 365 11.73 12.18 22.28
C SER A 365 12.31 12.76 21.00
N TYR A 366 12.11 12.04 19.91
CA TYR A 366 12.40 12.46 18.54
C TYR A 366 11.06 12.69 17.84
N GLY A 367 10.70 13.96 17.64
CA GLY A 367 9.41 14.37 17.07
C GLY A 367 9.27 14.12 15.57
N GLU A 368 9.75 12.98 15.07
CA GLU A 368 9.81 12.61 13.66
C GLU A 368 8.94 11.39 13.33
N ASP A 369 8.35 11.41 12.14
CA ASP A 369 7.69 10.25 11.53
C ASP A 369 8.73 9.45 10.75
N VAL A 370 9.01 8.23 11.19
CA VAL A 370 10.10 7.40 10.69
C VAL A 370 9.59 6.39 9.67
N SER A 371 10.31 6.23 8.56
CA SER A 371 9.93 5.33 7.47
C SER A 371 11.09 4.50 6.92
N LEU A 372 10.83 3.23 6.63
CA LEU A 372 11.69 2.35 5.86
C LEU A 372 10.96 1.92 4.58
N SER A 373 11.46 2.42 3.45
CA SER A 373 10.93 2.17 2.09
C SER A 373 11.88 1.38 1.18
N THR A 374 13.14 1.25 1.58
CA THR A 374 14.16 0.40 0.93
C THR A 374 14.26 -0.95 1.65
N SER A 375 14.46 -2.05 0.93
CA SER A 375 14.52 -3.42 1.46
C SER A 375 15.77 -3.72 2.31
N LYS A 376 15.90 -3.10 3.50
CA LYS A 376 17.02 -3.31 4.44
C LYS A 376 16.53 -3.99 5.73
N ASN A 377 17.39 -4.74 6.40
CA ASN A 377 17.15 -5.28 7.74
C ASN A 377 17.94 -4.45 8.77
N LEU A 378 17.27 -3.64 9.60
CA LEU A 378 17.93 -2.75 10.55
C LEU A 378 17.67 -3.18 12.01
N THR A 379 18.59 -2.85 12.92
CA THR A 379 18.36 -2.99 14.37
C THR A 379 18.37 -1.62 15.02
N PHE A 380 17.28 -1.20 15.65
CA PHE A 380 17.22 0.05 16.41
C PHE A 380 17.37 -0.26 17.89
N LYS A 381 18.29 0.45 18.54
CA LYS A 381 18.52 0.37 19.99
C LYS A 381 18.42 1.75 20.59
N GLY A 382 17.26 2.04 21.18
CA GLY A 382 16.97 3.30 21.85
C GLY A 382 17.53 3.36 23.28
N GLY A 383 17.38 4.53 23.89
CA GLY A 383 17.59 4.74 25.32
C GLY A 383 19.03 4.96 25.78
N TYR A 384 19.99 5.11 24.86
CA TYR A 384 21.40 5.27 25.22
C TYR A 384 21.68 6.55 26.02
N ASP A 385 22.63 6.45 26.96
CA ASP A 385 23.32 7.61 27.53
C ASP A 385 24.18 8.35 26.47
N SER A 386 24.68 9.54 26.82
CA SER A 386 25.52 10.34 25.91
C SER A 386 26.87 9.70 25.56
N THR A 387 27.25 8.57 26.17
CA THR A 387 28.45 7.81 25.81
C THR A 387 28.17 6.67 24.82
N PHE A 388 26.90 6.35 24.57
CA PHE A 388 26.43 5.21 23.76
C PHE A 388 26.90 3.83 24.28
N ILE A 389 27.17 3.73 25.59
CA ILE A 389 27.56 2.49 26.26
C ILE A 389 26.35 1.85 26.96
N THR A 390 25.55 2.61 27.71
CA THR A 390 24.45 2.08 28.53
C THR A 390 23.10 2.54 28.01
N GLN A 391 22.15 1.61 27.87
CA GLN A 391 20.73 1.95 27.69
C GLN A 391 20.14 2.26 29.08
N SER A 392 19.95 3.55 29.36
CA SER A 392 19.55 4.08 30.68
C SER A 392 18.12 4.63 30.70
N SER A 393 17.45 4.65 29.54
CA SER A 393 16.12 5.23 29.33
C SER A 393 15.46 4.57 28.11
N THR A 394 14.49 5.25 27.47
CA THR A 394 13.89 4.84 26.19
C THR A 394 13.99 5.97 25.17
N THR A 395 13.86 5.63 23.89
CA THR A 395 13.73 6.61 22.80
C THR A 395 12.28 6.59 22.30
N THR A 396 11.65 7.76 22.14
CA THR A 396 10.27 7.89 21.65
C THR A 396 10.26 8.51 20.25
N VAL A 397 9.41 8.00 19.34
CA VAL A 397 9.19 8.53 17.97
C VAL A 397 7.70 8.67 17.64
N ASN A 398 7.29 9.63 16.81
CA ASN A 398 5.87 9.85 16.48
C ASN A 398 5.23 8.60 15.85
N SER A 399 5.90 8.04 14.85
CA SER A 399 5.45 6.87 14.11
C SER A 399 6.62 6.11 13.49
N LEU A 400 6.39 4.83 13.18
CA LEU A 400 7.32 3.99 12.43
C LEU A 400 6.55 3.22 11.35
N THR A 401 6.82 3.52 10.09
CA THR A 401 6.20 2.87 8.92
C THR A 401 7.23 2.02 8.19
N ILE A 402 6.94 0.72 8.03
CA ILE A 402 7.78 -0.20 7.24
C ILE A 402 6.97 -0.60 6.01
N SER A 403 7.44 -0.17 4.84
CA SER A 403 6.84 -0.52 3.54
C SER A 403 7.68 -1.49 2.74
N ASN A 404 8.97 -1.64 3.07
CA ASN A 404 9.86 -2.66 2.54
C ASN A 404 10.99 -2.93 3.57
N GLY A 405 11.54 -4.15 3.61
CA GLY A 405 12.56 -4.55 4.58
C GLY A 405 12.01 -4.87 5.99
N SER A 406 12.89 -4.85 7.01
CA SER A 406 12.54 -5.15 8.39
C SER A 406 13.31 -4.29 9.41
N ILE A 407 12.72 -4.10 10.60
CA ILE A 407 13.38 -3.42 11.72
C ILE A 407 13.18 -4.24 12.99
N THR A 408 14.27 -4.66 13.62
CA THR A 408 14.28 -5.16 15.00
C THR A 408 14.41 -3.99 15.96
N VAL A 409 13.53 -3.89 16.96
CA VAL A 409 13.50 -2.76 17.91
C VAL A 409 13.80 -3.20 19.34
N ASP A 410 14.61 -2.40 20.03
CA ASP A 410 14.96 -2.51 21.44
C ASP A 410 14.96 -1.10 22.08
N ASN A 411 14.32 -0.95 23.24
CA ASN A 411 14.13 0.32 23.97
C ASN A 411 13.59 1.51 23.12
N LEU A 412 12.84 1.22 22.05
CA LEU A 412 12.08 2.19 21.27
C LEU A 412 10.60 2.16 21.68
N VAL A 413 9.99 3.34 21.80
CA VAL A 413 8.57 3.55 22.10
C VAL A 413 7.96 4.36 20.95
N LEU A 414 6.81 3.94 20.43
CA LEU A 414 6.01 4.79 19.56
C LEU A 414 5.20 5.75 20.44
N GLU A 415 5.19 7.04 20.11
CA GLU A 415 4.40 8.04 20.80
C GLU A 415 2.92 7.72 20.55
N THR A 416 2.30 7.05 21.52
CA THR A 416 0.88 6.71 21.42
C THR A 416 0.09 8.00 21.38
N ALA A 417 -0.46 8.33 20.21
CA ALA A 417 -1.51 9.34 20.09
C ALA A 417 -2.54 9.06 21.19
N SER A 418 -2.71 10.01 22.10
CA SER A 418 -3.60 9.85 23.26
C SER A 418 -4.97 9.41 22.77
N ALA A 419 -5.51 8.31 23.34
CA ALA A 419 -6.76 7.72 22.90
C ALA A 419 -7.92 8.70 23.11
N GLN A 420 -8.17 9.52 22.09
CA GLN A 420 -9.06 10.65 22.16
C GLN A 420 -10.50 10.14 22.07
N MET A 421 -11.29 10.34 23.13
CA MET A 421 -12.66 9.84 23.19
C MET A 421 -13.61 10.75 22.40
N PRO A 422 -14.65 10.20 21.73
CA PRO A 422 -15.76 11.01 21.20
C PRO A 422 -16.41 11.80 22.35
N PRO A 423 -17.01 12.97 22.10
CA PRO A 423 -17.74 13.69 23.13
C PRO A 423 -18.97 12.90 23.57
N THR A 424 -19.48 13.14 24.78
CA THR A 424 -20.79 12.63 25.21
C THR A 424 -21.85 13.70 24.94
N ALA A 425 -23.01 13.35 24.37
CA ALA A 425 -24.10 14.28 24.10
C ALA A 425 -25.42 13.74 24.67
N THR A 426 -26.12 14.55 25.46
CA THR A 426 -27.43 14.21 26.04
C THR A 426 -28.43 15.31 25.71
N THR A 427 -29.51 14.97 24.99
CA THR A 427 -30.61 15.91 24.71
C THR A 427 -31.48 16.07 25.97
N GLY A 428 -31.63 17.29 26.47
CA GLY A 428 -32.51 17.62 27.61
C GLY A 428 -33.87 18.14 27.14
N SER A 429 -34.85 18.20 28.07
CA SER A 429 -36.19 18.73 27.79
C SER A 429 -36.18 20.20 27.37
N ALA A 430 -37.08 20.59 26.46
CA ALA A 430 -37.22 21.98 26.02
C ALA A 430 -37.88 22.84 27.12
N THR A 431 -37.50 24.11 27.17
CA THR A 431 -38.02 25.13 28.09
C THR A 431 -38.46 26.36 27.32
N SER A 432 -39.13 27.32 27.99
CA SER A 432 -39.56 28.59 27.38
C SER A 432 -40.35 28.40 26.07
N VAL A 433 -41.15 27.33 26.01
CA VAL A 433 -42.02 27.03 24.87
C VAL A 433 -43.11 28.10 24.81
N THR A 434 -43.37 28.60 23.60
CA THR A 434 -44.46 29.53 23.30
C THR A 434 -45.23 29.04 22.08
N SER A 435 -46.18 29.83 21.58
CA SER A 435 -46.86 29.57 20.32
C SER A 435 -45.98 29.68 19.07
N SER A 436 -44.72 30.15 19.17
CA SER A 436 -43.81 30.27 18.02
C SER A 436 -42.31 30.06 18.33
N SER A 437 -41.92 29.73 19.56
CA SER A 437 -40.52 29.56 19.97
C SER A 437 -40.36 28.46 21.03
N ALA A 438 -39.11 28.02 21.24
CA ALA A 438 -38.68 27.20 22.37
C ALA A 438 -37.17 27.34 22.59
N THR A 439 -36.70 27.02 23.79
CA THR A 439 -35.28 26.83 24.10
C THR A 439 -35.01 25.33 24.22
N LEU A 440 -34.14 24.81 23.36
CA LEU A 440 -33.68 23.42 23.37
C LEU A 440 -32.49 23.31 24.32
N ASN A 441 -32.52 22.36 25.25
CA ASN A 441 -31.47 22.20 26.27
C ASN A 441 -30.74 20.87 26.11
N GLY A 442 -29.56 20.74 26.68
CA GLY A 442 -28.82 19.49 26.75
C GLY A 442 -27.50 19.59 27.51
N THR A 443 -26.69 18.55 27.40
CA THR A 443 -25.40 18.45 28.07
C THR A 443 -24.37 17.83 27.14
N VAL A 444 -23.17 18.43 27.08
CA VAL A 444 -22.03 17.93 26.33
C VAL A 444 -20.86 17.69 27.27
N ASN A 445 -20.27 16.49 27.26
CA ASN A 445 -18.94 16.28 27.82
C ASN A 445 -17.93 16.26 26.67
N PRO A 446 -16.98 17.22 26.58
CA PRO A 446 -15.97 17.23 25.52
C PRO A 446 -14.94 16.09 25.62
N ASN A 447 -14.93 15.33 26.74
CA ASN A 447 -14.05 14.20 26.98
C ASN A 447 -12.56 14.51 26.69
N GLY A 448 -12.10 15.69 27.14
CA GLY A 448 -10.73 16.18 26.98
C GLY A 448 -10.41 16.79 25.61
N SER A 449 -11.40 16.91 24.73
CA SER A 449 -11.21 17.21 23.30
C SER A 449 -11.98 18.45 22.88
N SER A 450 -11.38 19.35 22.08
CA SER A 450 -12.08 20.53 21.57
C SER A 450 -13.34 20.12 20.80
N THR A 451 -14.50 20.48 21.34
CA THR A 451 -15.81 20.00 20.91
C THR A 451 -16.73 21.16 20.58
N THR A 452 -17.50 21.00 19.52
CA THR A 452 -18.61 21.89 19.13
C THR A 452 -19.93 21.14 19.16
N TYR A 453 -21.04 21.85 19.32
CA TYR A 453 -22.37 21.28 19.37
C TYR A 453 -23.40 22.12 18.62
N TYR A 454 -24.48 21.48 18.19
CA TYR A 454 -25.68 22.11 17.66
C TYR A 454 -26.90 21.19 17.87
N PHE A 455 -28.10 21.74 17.74
CA PHE A 455 -29.33 20.95 17.77
C PHE A 455 -29.88 20.76 16.36
N GLN A 456 -30.30 19.55 16.04
CA GLN A 456 -31.23 19.28 14.92
C GLN A 456 -32.66 19.32 15.43
N TYR A 457 -33.59 19.89 14.67
CA TYR A 457 -35.00 20.00 15.05
C TYR A 457 -35.95 20.03 13.83
N GLY A 458 -37.21 19.62 14.01
CA GLY A 458 -38.23 19.58 12.95
C GLY A 458 -39.56 18.96 13.37
N THR A 459 -40.54 18.88 12.48
CA THR A 459 -41.87 18.29 12.77
C THR A 459 -41.90 16.75 12.74
N SER A 460 -40.72 16.11 12.61
CA SER A 460 -40.52 14.66 12.66
C SER A 460 -39.09 14.36 13.08
N THR A 461 -38.80 13.10 13.39
CA THR A 461 -37.44 12.59 13.71
C THR A 461 -36.45 12.64 12.54
N SER A 462 -36.87 13.08 11.35
CA SER A 462 -35.94 13.47 10.27
C SER A 462 -35.36 14.88 10.44
N TYR A 463 -35.92 15.68 11.36
CA TYR A 463 -35.54 17.05 11.70
C TYR A 463 -35.58 18.03 10.51
N GLY A 464 -34.56 18.03 9.64
CA GLY A 464 -34.50 18.92 8.47
C GLY A 464 -34.19 20.39 8.77
N SER A 465 -33.89 20.75 10.02
CA SER A 465 -33.31 22.04 10.40
C SER A 465 -32.26 21.87 11.49
N SER A 466 -31.29 22.77 11.53
CA SER A 466 -30.20 22.81 12.51
C SER A 466 -30.03 24.20 13.11
N THR A 467 -29.52 24.29 14.34
CA THR A 467 -29.04 25.55 14.93
C THR A 467 -27.61 25.85 14.50
N THR A 468 -27.12 27.06 14.77
CA THR A 468 -25.69 27.40 14.63
C THR A 468 -24.83 26.52 15.56
N SER A 469 -23.64 26.14 15.10
CA SER A 469 -22.69 25.37 15.90
C SER A 469 -21.94 26.26 16.90
N THR A 470 -21.85 25.83 18.15
CA THR A 470 -21.27 26.56 19.28
C THR A 470 -20.21 25.70 19.97
N SER A 471 -19.19 26.29 20.61
CA SER A 471 -18.17 25.51 21.33
C SER A 471 -18.65 25.03 22.70
N ALA A 472 -18.33 23.79 23.06
CA ALA A 472 -18.44 23.23 24.40
C ALA A 472 -17.08 23.22 25.14
N GLY A 473 -16.02 23.78 24.55
CA GLY A 473 -14.65 23.73 25.07
C GLY A 473 -13.99 22.35 24.90
N SER A 474 -13.00 22.07 25.75
CA SER A 474 -12.17 20.85 25.70
C SER A 474 -11.98 20.19 27.08
N GLY A 475 -12.90 20.42 28.01
CA GLY A 475 -12.87 19.84 29.35
C GLY A 475 -13.24 18.35 29.41
N THR A 476 -13.12 17.75 30.59
CA THR A 476 -13.55 16.37 30.89
C THR A 476 -14.83 16.31 31.74
N SER A 477 -15.46 17.46 31.98
CA SER A 477 -16.69 17.59 32.75
C SER A 477 -17.86 17.98 31.86
N ASP A 478 -19.05 17.59 32.28
CA ASP A 478 -20.31 17.91 31.63
C ASP A 478 -20.56 19.43 31.58
N VAL A 479 -20.83 19.95 30.38
CA VAL A 479 -21.16 21.35 30.11
C VAL A 479 -22.64 21.41 29.72
N SER A 480 -23.44 22.18 30.47
CA SER A 480 -24.83 22.47 30.09
C SER A 480 -24.86 23.39 28.86
N VAL A 481 -25.70 23.07 27.90
CA VAL A 481 -25.80 23.77 26.62
C VAL A 481 -27.25 24.01 26.22
N ASP A 482 -27.51 25.11 25.50
CA ASP A 482 -28.84 25.45 25.00
C ASP A 482 -28.81 26.13 23.63
N ALA A 483 -29.96 26.14 22.95
CA ALA A 483 -30.19 26.95 21.77
C ALA A 483 -31.66 27.36 21.65
N SER A 484 -31.92 28.65 21.42
CA SER A 484 -33.27 29.18 21.23
C SER A 484 -33.68 29.15 19.74
N ILE A 485 -34.87 28.62 19.47
CA ILE A 485 -35.46 28.52 18.13
C ILE A 485 -36.77 29.33 18.05
N SER A 486 -37.05 29.93 16.91
CA SER A 486 -38.19 30.84 16.70
C SER A 486 -38.88 30.62 15.34
N GLY A 487 -40.00 31.32 15.09
CA GLY A 487 -40.76 31.18 13.84
C GLY A 487 -41.36 29.78 13.66
N ARG A 488 -41.70 29.09 14.75
CA ARG A 488 -42.40 27.80 14.72
C ARG A 488 -43.90 28.02 14.50
N SER A 489 -44.57 27.02 13.93
CA SER A 489 -46.04 27.01 13.84
C SER A 489 -46.63 26.74 15.22
N SER A 490 -47.74 27.37 15.56
CA SER A 490 -48.46 27.15 16.83
C SER A 490 -49.18 25.80 16.87
N ASN A 491 -49.42 25.24 18.06
CA ASN A 491 -50.08 23.94 18.25
C ASN A 491 -49.47 22.82 17.39
N THR A 492 -48.13 22.80 17.30
CA THR A 492 -47.37 21.89 16.44
C THR A 492 -46.27 21.20 17.24
N THR A 493 -46.21 19.87 17.15
CA THR A 493 -45.16 19.07 17.78
C THR A 493 -43.87 19.15 16.96
N TYR A 494 -42.75 19.41 17.64
CA TYR A 494 -41.41 19.40 17.09
C TYR A 494 -40.54 18.40 17.84
N HIS A 495 -39.84 17.56 17.08
CA HIS A 495 -38.76 16.68 17.52
C HIS A 495 -37.43 17.40 17.42
N TYR A 496 -36.48 17.08 18.29
CA TYR A 496 -35.12 17.60 18.27
C TYR A 496 -34.11 16.66 18.96
N ARG A 497 -32.84 16.81 18.60
CA ARG A 497 -31.71 16.13 19.27
C ARG A 497 -30.47 17.01 19.31
N LEU A 498 -29.64 16.83 20.34
CA LEU A 498 -28.32 17.42 20.45
C LEU A 498 -27.29 16.61 19.65
N ILE A 499 -26.36 17.29 18.99
CA ILE A 499 -25.21 16.70 18.30
C ILE A 499 -23.95 17.38 18.83
N ALA A 500 -22.93 16.58 19.18
CA ALA A 500 -21.61 17.07 19.56
C ALA A 500 -20.52 16.42 18.68
N THR A 501 -19.57 17.21 18.20
CA THR A 501 -18.51 16.79 17.28
C THR A 501 -17.18 17.40 17.72
N ASN A 502 -16.13 16.58 17.78
CA ASN A 502 -14.75 17.04 17.89
C ASN A 502 -14.04 16.93 16.52
N SER A 503 -13.02 17.76 16.29
CA SER A 503 -12.41 17.94 14.96
C SER A 503 -11.29 16.94 14.61
N ASN A 504 -10.86 16.12 15.58
CA ASN A 504 -9.59 15.38 15.51
C ASN A 504 -9.83 13.86 15.59
N SER A 505 -10.58 13.32 14.64
CA SER A 505 -10.74 11.87 14.40
C SER A 505 -11.51 11.04 15.45
N ALA A 506 -11.88 11.61 16.61
CA ALA A 506 -12.48 10.86 17.71
C ALA A 506 -14.01 10.66 17.60
N GLY A 507 -14.74 11.51 16.89
CA GLY A 507 -16.08 11.20 16.37
C GLY A 507 -17.17 12.24 16.61
N THR A 508 -18.39 11.88 16.19
CA THR A 508 -19.63 12.65 16.43
C THR A 508 -20.60 11.82 17.24
N SER A 509 -21.16 12.42 18.29
CA SER A 509 -22.14 11.80 19.17
C SER A 509 -23.49 12.50 19.06
N TYR A 510 -24.55 11.69 19.16
CA TYR A 510 -25.93 12.11 19.05
C TYR A 510 -26.61 11.83 20.39
N GLY A 511 -27.27 12.84 20.95
CA GLY A 511 -28.23 12.63 22.03
C GLY A 511 -29.52 12.01 21.51
N ASP A 512 -30.32 11.45 22.43
CA ASP A 512 -31.63 10.87 22.12
C ASP A 512 -32.59 11.90 21.51
N ASP A 513 -33.63 11.40 20.84
CA ASP A 513 -34.74 12.23 20.37
C ASP A 513 -35.56 12.74 21.57
N GLN A 514 -35.91 14.03 21.54
CA GLN A 514 -36.85 14.66 22.44
C GLN A 514 -37.88 15.44 21.64
N SER A 515 -39.04 15.73 22.24
CA SER A 515 -40.07 16.53 21.56
C SER A 515 -40.75 17.53 22.50
N PHE A 516 -41.28 18.59 21.90
CA PHE A 516 -42.14 19.58 22.56
C PHE A 516 -43.28 19.97 21.60
N THR A 517 -44.36 20.54 22.12
CA THR A 517 -45.46 21.06 21.31
C THR A 517 -45.62 22.55 21.61
N THR A 518 -45.61 23.39 20.57
CA THR A 518 -45.85 24.84 20.70
C THR A 518 -47.26 25.13 21.19
N ASP A 519 -47.44 26.20 21.95
CA ASP A 519 -48.77 26.61 22.41
C ASP A 519 -49.69 26.97 21.24
N THR A 520 -51.00 26.97 21.47
CA THR A 520 -51.97 27.54 20.55
C THR A 520 -51.75 29.05 20.37
N SER A 521 -51.76 29.53 19.12
CA SER A 521 -51.71 30.98 18.86
C SER A 521 -52.95 31.66 19.46
N GLU A 522 -52.72 32.68 20.28
CA GLU A 522 -53.78 33.48 20.88
C GLU A 522 -54.40 34.40 19.82
N GLN A 523 -55.42 33.89 19.11
CA GLN A 523 -56.17 34.70 18.14
C GLN A 523 -56.87 35.88 18.83
N VAL A 524 -56.43 37.09 18.48
CA VAL A 524 -57.16 38.34 18.75
C VAL A 524 -58.32 38.44 17.78
N ALA A 525 -59.54 38.22 18.26
CA ALA A 525 -60.75 38.47 17.47
C ALA A 525 -60.91 39.98 17.26
N SER A 526 -60.89 40.42 16.01
CA SER A 526 -61.20 41.81 15.62
C SER A 526 -62.47 41.82 14.77
N ILE A 527 -63.41 42.72 15.11
CA ILE A 527 -64.68 42.90 14.41
C ILE A 527 -64.81 44.38 14.02
N VAL A 528 -65.18 44.61 12.77
CA VAL A 528 -65.55 45.93 12.24
C VAL A 528 -67.07 45.94 12.08
N PHE A 529 -67.74 46.85 12.78
CA PHE A 529 -69.17 47.09 12.58
C PHE A 529 -69.38 48.14 11.49
N TYR A 530 -70.20 47.82 10.49
CA TYR A 530 -70.77 48.80 9.57
C TYR A 530 -72.26 48.97 9.93
N ASN A 531 -72.64 50.16 10.40
CA ASN A 531 -74.04 50.49 10.69
C ASN A 531 -74.41 51.82 10.04
N ASN A 532 -75.27 51.79 9.02
CA ASN A 532 -76.02 52.96 8.58
C ASN A 532 -77.16 53.19 9.59
N LEU A 533 -77.00 54.15 10.51
CA LEU A 533 -78.11 54.61 11.35
C LEU A 533 -78.86 55.75 10.65
N LEU A 534 -80.18 55.61 10.53
CA LEU A 534 -81.07 56.72 10.23
C LEU A 534 -81.48 57.41 11.55
N CYS A 535 -81.39 58.73 11.60
CA CYS A 535 -81.76 59.52 12.77
C CYS A 535 -83.26 59.42 13.07
N GLY A 536 -83.64 58.61 14.06
CA GLY A 536 -85.05 58.44 14.43
C GLY A 536 -85.32 57.29 15.40
N GLY A 537 -84.96 57.46 16.68
CA GLY A 537 -85.60 56.77 17.81
C GLY A 537 -85.88 55.26 17.68
N SER A 538 -84.85 54.43 17.54
CA SER A 538 -84.92 52.98 17.83
C SER A 538 -83.56 52.46 18.25
N SER A 539 -83.46 51.93 19.47
CA SER A 539 -82.26 51.23 19.95
C SER A 539 -82.16 49.86 19.27
N PHE A 540 -81.12 49.63 18.47
CA PHE A 540 -80.81 48.30 17.93
C PHE A 540 -79.79 47.58 18.80
N THR A 541 -80.09 46.33 19.15
CA THR A 541 -79.17 45.43 19.87
C THR A 541 -78.55 44.47 18.88
N ALA A 542 -77.24 44.58 18.65
CA ALA A 542 -76.47 43.55 17.95
C ALA A 542 -75.97 42.53 18.99
N THR A 543 -76.35 41.26 18.84
CA THR A 543 -75.83 40.17 19.69
C THR A 543 -74.62 39.55 19.02
N LEU A 544 -73.49 39.53 19.74
CA LEU A 544 -72.29 38.79 19.36
C LEU A 544 -72.04 37.69 20.40
N THR A 545 -71.73 36.49 19.95
CA THR A 545 -71.36 35.35 20.81
C THR A 545 -69.97 34.88 20.41
N ILE A 546 -69.04 34.84 21.37
CA ILE A 546 -67.68 34.30 21.19
C ILE A 546 -67.35 33.44 22.40
N ASP A 547 -66.77 32.26 22.17
CA ASP A 547 -66.51 31.22 23.17
C ASP A 547 -65.45 31.65 24.22
N GLY A 548 -65.91 32.28 25.30
CA GLY A 548 -65.16 32.40 26.56
C GLY A 548 -63.90 33.29 26.57
N LYS A 549 -63.63 34.05 25.51
CA LYS A 549 -62.45 34.94 25.42
C LYS A 549 -62.77 36.39 25.79
N ALA A 550 -61.78 37.10 26.34
CA ALA A 550 -61.88 38.52 26.68
C ALA A 550 -61.71 39.41 25.44
N LEU A 551 -62.60 40.39 25.23
CA LEU A 551 -62.37 41.49 24.29
C LEU A 551 -61.41 42.51 24.88
N THR A 552 -60.31 42.80 24.17
CA THR A 552 -59.28 43.77 24.60
C THR A 552 -59.41 45.15 23.94
N SER A 553 -60.10 45.26 22.80
CA SER A 553 -60.45 46.55 22.18
C SER A 553 -61.69 46.45 21.27
N VAL A 554 -62.33 47.60 21.04
CA VAL A 554 -63.38 47.78 20.03
C VAL A 554 -63.05 49.08 19.28
N THR A 555 -63.06 49.04 17.94
CA THR A 555 -62.78 50.20 17.09
C THR A 555 -63.83 50.27 16.00
N GLY A 556 -64.46 51.43 15.83
CA GLY A 556 -65.45 51.68 14.78
C GLY A 556 -65.10 52.95 14.00
N VAL A 557 -65.43 52.96 12.71
CA VAL A 557 -65.33 54.14 11.83
C VAL A 557 -66.74 54.60 11.54
N TYR A 558 -67.02 55.88 11.80
CA TYR A 558 -68.28 56.52 11.43
C TYR A 558 -68.08 57.27 10.12
N SER A 559 -68.98 57.05 9.16
CA SER A 559 -69.08 57.83 7.92
C SER A 559 -70.38 58.62 7.94
N ASP A 560 -70.24 59.95 7.82
CA ASP A 560 -71.26 60.94 7.46
C ASP A 560 -72.55 60.96 8.30
N CYS A 561 -72.50 61.76 9.37
CA CYS A 561 -73.63 62.56 9.83
C CYS A 561 -73.12 64.00 10.05
N GLU A 562 -73.49 64.91 9.16
CA GLU A 562 -73.36 66.35 9.39
C GLU A 562 -74.29 66.75 10.55
N GLU A 563 -73.85 67.69 11.40
CA GLU A 563 -74.49 68.13 12.65
C GLU A 563 -74.71 67.04 13.74
N PHE A 564 -73.78 67.01 14.71
CA PHE A 564 -74.08 66.57 16.07
C PHE A 564 -74.49 67.78 16.91
N ASP A 565 -75.67 67.71 17.53
CA ASP A 565 -76.05 68.62 18.62
C ASP A 565 -75.12 68.42 19.83
N CYS A 566 -74.57 69.51 20.36
CA CYS A 566 -73.60 69.46 21.46
C CYS A 566 -74.23 68.90 22.74
N GLY A 567 -73.94 67.63 23.07
CA GLY A 567 -74.38 66.99 24.32
C GLY A 567 -74.75 65.50 24.23
N ALA A 568 -74.76 64.90 23.03
CA ALA A 568 -75.11 63.49 22.86
C ALA A 568 -74.15 62.54 23.61
N SER A 569 -74.68 61.75 24.55
CA SER A 569 -73.93 60.68 25.24
C SER A 569 -74.20 59.33 24.61
N LEU A 570 -73.18 58.71 24.01
CA LEU A 570 -73.22 57.32 23.54
C LEU A 570 -73.09 56.36 24.72
N ASN A 571 -74.22 55.81 25.17
CA ASN A 571 -74.26 54.74 26.17
C ASN A 571 -74.17 53.38 25.50
N TRP A 572 -73.23 52.55 25.94
CA TRP A 572 -73.14 51.13 25.57
C TRP A 572 -73.19 50.26 26.82
N SER A 573 -73.54 48.98 26.65
CA SER A 573 -73.60 48.00 27.73
C SER A 573 -73.15 46.65 27.21
N LEU A 574 -72.16 46.06 27.89
CA LEU A 574 -71.63 44.74 27.55
C LEU A 574 -72.25 43.70 28.48
N TYR A 575 -72.87 42.66 27.93
CA TYR A 575 -73.35 41.51 28.70
C TYR A 575 -72.69 40.23 28.17
N ALA A 576 -71.91 39.57 29.02
CA ALA A 576 -71.40 38.23 28.76
C ALA A 576 -72.21 37.21 29.55
N ASN A 577 -72.71 36.16 28.89
CA ASN A 577 -73.34 35.03 29.57
C ASN A 577 -72.26 34.00 29.93
N THR A 578 -71.60 34.19 31.07
CA THR A 578 -70.59 33.25 31.57
C THR A 578 -71.21 32.24 32.54
N GLY A 579 -71.24 30.98 32.10
CA GLY A 579 -71.44 29.85 33.00
C GLY A 579 -70.23 29.66 33.92
N GLY A 580 -70.12 30.47 34.97
CA GLY A 580 -69.16 30.29 36.06
C GLY A 580 -68.17 31.44 36.28
N CYS A 581 -68.36 32.18 37.38
CA CYS A 581 -67.40 33.03 38.10
C CYS A 581 -66.76 34.25 37.40
N GLY A 582 -67.12 35.44 37.89
CA GLY A 582 -66.34 36.69 37.74
C GLY A 582 -67.05 37.78 36.96
N ILE A 583 -67.69 38.73 37.67
CA ILE A 583 -68.36 39.87 37.03
C ILE A 583 -67.37 41.00 36.78
N LEU A 584 -67.16 41.35 35.51
CA LEU A 584 -66.62 42.66 35.11
C LEU A 584 -67.80 43.53 34.64
N THR A 585 -68.10 44.59 35.39
CA THR A 585 -69.03 45.65 34.98
C THR A 585 -68.30 46.95 34.79
N GLY A 586 -68.50 47.60 33.64
CA GLY A 586 -68.02 48.94 33.37
C GLY A 586 -68.96 49.66 32.42
N THR A 587 -69.41 50.85 32.81
CA THR A 587 -70.18 51.77 31.97
C THR A 587 -69.29 52.98 31.65
N GLY A 588 -69.12 53.31 30.38
CA GLY A 588 -68.36 54.48 29.94
C GLY A 588 -69.21 55.41 29.08
N SER A 589 -69.15 56.71 29.36
CA SER A 589 -69.60 57.77 28.45
C SER A 589 -68.39 58.59 28.02
N ARG A 590 -68.37 59.04 26.77
CA ARG A 590 -67.35 59.95 26.23
C ARG A 590 -68.05 61.12 25.55
N VAL A 591 -67.78 62.32 26.04
CA VAL A 591 -68.12 63.57 25.35
C VAL A 591 -66.90 63.96 24.53
N TYR A 592 -67.11 64.29 23.25
CA TYR A 592 -66.06 64.74 22.35
C TYR A 592 -66.10 66.27 22.25
N ASP A 593 -64.93 66.90 22.24
CA ASP A 593 -64.77 68.35 22.08
C ASP A 593 -64.15 68.64 20.70
N CYS A 594 -64.52 69.76 20.10
CA CYS A 594 -64.33 70.01 18.67
C CYS A 594 -63.22 71.03 18.42
N ASP A 595 -62.07 70.59 17.88
CA ASP A 595 -61.18 71.52 17.18
C ASP A 595 -60.37 70.91 16.01
N CYS A 596 -60.57 71.53 14.84
CA CYS A 596 -59.73 71.59 13.64
C CYS A 596 -59.34 70.33 12.82
N LEU A 597 -60.04 70.19 11.69
CA LEU A 597 -59.69 69.46 10.45
C LEU A 597 -58.67 70.23 9.55
N TYR A 598 -58.33 69.63 8.38
CA TYR A 598 -57.55 70.14 7.22
C TYR A 598 -56.02 70.03 7.31
N THR A 599 -55.25 69.70 6.25
CA THR A 599 -55.45 69.57 4.77
C THR A 599 -54.75 68.27 4.26
N TYR A 600 -54.77 67.79 2.99
CA TYR A 600 -55.39 68.19 1.71
C TYR A 600 -55.70 66.93 0.84
N ILE A 601 -55.85 67.05 -0.49
CA ILE A 601 -56.12 65.96 -1.48
C ILE A 601 -55.08 65.96 -2.63
N ASP A 602 -54.71 64.75 -3.08
CA ASP A 602 -54.37 64.18 -4.43
C ASP A 602 -54.38 65.09 -5.71
N PRO A 603 -53.97 64.65 -6.96
CA PRO A 603 -53.42 63.35 -7.43
C PRO A 603 -52.34 63.44 -8.57
N ILE A 604 -52.11 62.30 -9.28
CA ILE A 604 -51.77 62.11 -10.75
C ILE A 604 -50.33 61.74 -11.20
N TRP A 605 -50.16 60.44 -11.59
CA TRP A 605 -49.33 59.75 -12.65
C TRP A 605 -47.84 60.16 -12.88
N TRP A 606 -46.91 59.25 -13.24
CA TRP A 606 -46.99 58.03 -14.08
C TRP A 606 -46.41 56.77 -13.41
#